data_AF-A0A941FCN6-F1
#
_entry.id   AF-A0A941FCN6-F1
#
_cell.length_a   1.000
_cell.length_b   1.000
_cell.length_c   1.000
_cell.angle_alpha   90.00
_cell.angle_beta   90.00
_cell.angle_gamma   90.00
#
_symmetry.space_group_name_H-M   'P 1'
#
loop_
_entity.id
_entity.type
_entity.pdbx_description
1 polymer ?
#
loop_
_entity_poly.entity_id
_entity_poly.type
_entity_poly.pdbx_seq_one_letter_code
_entity_poly.pdbx_strand_id
1 'polypeptide(L)'
;MPMRTRAGALTALTVAALAAGTILTAPAGAAPRAAAPKFLSASQLPPHPSSAWTAGPVTDGFPEGLGFCVSTEGVPAYDYRHREFRTDLDTSAVQLTVVTGTAGQAKALAKHYDDLIRTCADRIEESSPDIEAEGRSYGKLPVEEGARVRGLHTETSWGATDISLMSVGRDGRTVTVVEWGQMGDFDDAPVAAFKKTTTTAVDKLH
;
A
#
# COMPACT_ATOMS: atom_id res chain seq x y z
N MET A 1 -38.22 2.26 61.09
CA MET A 1 -39.06 1.32 61.88
C MET A 1 -40.44 1.29 61.26
N PRO A 2 -41.24 0.20 61.31
CA PRO A 2 -40.98 -1.25 61.36
C PRO A 2 -41.69 -1.96 60.16
N MET A 3 -41.21 -3.07 59.59
CA MET A 3 -41.34 -4.47 60.05
C MET A 3 -42.79 -4.91 60.33
N ARG A 4 -43.38 -5.75 59.45
CA ARG A 4 -43.90 -7.12 59.76
C ARG A 4 -44.97 -7.70 58.79
N THR A 5 -44.57 -8.81 58.16
CA THR A 5 -45.23 -10.15 58.06
C THR A 5 -46.53 -10.37 57.28
N ARG A 6 -46.49 -11.40 56.39
CA ARG A 6 -47.42 -12.57 56.27
C ARG A 6 -46.82 -13.50 55.19
N ALA A 7 -46.26 -14.67 55.54
CA ALA A 7 -46.91 -15.98 55.69
C ALA A 7 -47.59 -16.48 54.40
N GLY A 8 -47.05 -17.55 53.79
CA GLY A 8 -47.62 -18.21 52.62
C GLY A 8 -46.89 -19.50 52.26
N ALA A 9 -47.37 -20.59 52.87
CA ALA A 9 -47.25 -22.03 52.59
C ALA A 9 -46.22 -22.61 51.59
N LEU A 10 -45.54 -23.65 52.09
CA LEU A 10 -44.82 -24.69 51.37
C LEU A 10 -45.72 -25.44 50.37
N THR A 11 -45.21 -25.65 49.16
CA THR A 11 -45.54 -26.81 48.34
C THR A 11 -44.23 -27.42 47.84
N ALA A 12 -43.95 -28.64 48.30
CA ALA A 12 -42.85 -29.45 47.84
C ALA A 12 -43.27 -30.16 46.55
N LEU A 13 -42.50 -29.98 45.48
CA LEU A 13 -42.51 -30.82 44.30
C LEU A 13 -41.07 -31.20 43.99
N THR A 14 -40.77 -32.47 44.25
CA THR A 14 -39.61 -33.19 43.75
C THR A 14 -39.69 -33.28 42.22
N VAL A 15 -38.52 -33.31 41.56
CA VAL A 15 -38.12 -34.27 40.50
C VAL A 15 -37.12 -33.64 39.51
N ALA A 16 -36.11 -34.46 39.20
CA ALA A 16 -35.19 -34.43 38.06
C ALA A 16 -34.01 -33.43 38.09
N ALA A 17 -32.87 -33.94 38.54
CA ALA A 17 -31.57 -33.48 38.06
C ALA A 17 -31.45 -33.76 36.55
N LEU A 18 -31.63 -32.72 35.74
CA LEU A 18 -31.13 -32.69 34.38
C LEU A 18 -29.75 -32.04 34.41
N ALA A 19 -28.72 -32.85 34.16
CA ALA A 19 -27.40 -32.35 33.80
C ALA A 19 -27.51 -31.64 32.45
N ALA A 20 -27.87 -30.36 32.48
CA ALA A 20 -27.71 -29.47 31.35
C ALA A 20 -26.21 -29.23 31.21
N GLY A 21 -25.60 -29.94 30.26
CA GLY A 21 -24.25 -29.66 29.81
C GLY A 21 -24.15 -28.18 29.48
N THR A 22 -23.30 -27.47 30.22
CA THR A 22 -22.84 -26.15 29.86
C THR A 22 -22.14 -26.27 28.52
N ILE A 23 -22.87 -26.06 27.43
CA ILE A 23 -22.27 -25.75 26.15
C ILE A 23 -21.67 -24.36 26.37
N LEU A 24 -20.40 -24.34 26.76
CA LEU A 24 -19.56 -23.16 26.69
C LEU A 24 -19.69 -22.67 25.24
N THR A 25 -20.49 -21.63 25.03
CA THR A 25 -20.44 -20.85 23.80
C THR A 25 -19.07 -20.22 23.78
N ALA A 26 -18.12 -20.93 23.16
CA ALA A 26 -16.82 -20.37 22.83
C ALA A 26 -17.08 -19.03 22.13
N PRO A 27 -16.44 -17.93 22.55
CA PRO A 27 -16.60 -16.67 21.86
C PRO A 27 -16.25 -16.93 20.40
N ALA A 28 -17.13 -16.52 19.49
CA ALA A 28 -16.91 -16.60 18.06
C ALA A 28 -15.50 -16.09 17.78
N GLY A 29 -14.61 -17.01 17.41
CA GLY A 29 -13.20 -16.73 17.23
C GLY A 29 -13.09 -15.59 16.24
N ALA A 30 -12.60 -14.44 16.71
CA ALA A 30 -12.11 -13.41 15.82
C ALA A 30 -11.09 -14.11 14.91
N ALA A 31 -11.41 -14.24 13.63
CA ALA A 31 -10.48 -14.77 12.65
C ALA A 31 -9.14 -14.04 12.84
N PRO A 32 -7.98 -14.75 12.80
CA PRO A 32 -6.70 -14.10 12.92
C PRO A 32 -6.66 -12.91 11.97
N ARG A 33 -6.45 -11.71 12.50
CA ARG A 33 -6.26 -10.52 11.67
C ARG A 33 -5.09 -10.83 10.76
N ALA A 34 -5.33 -10.83 9.45
CA ALA A 34 -4.27 -11.07 8.48
C ALA A 34 -3.07 -10.20 8.84
N ALA A 35 -1.86 -10.78 8.84
CA ALA A 35 -0.65 -10.05 9.15
C ALA A 35 -0.61 -8.79 8.28
N ALA A 36 -0.37 -7.64 8.90
CA ALA A 36 -0.29 -6.39 8.16
C ALA A 36 0.89 -6.47 7.16
N PRO A 37 0.73 -5.94 5.94
CA PRO A 37 1.82 -5.88 4.97
C PRO A 37 3.06 -5.24 5.58
N LYS A 38 4.24 -5.82 5.28
CA LYS A 38 5.51 -5.25 5.70
C LYS A 38 5.98 -4.23 4.66
N PHE A 39 6.57 -3.15 5.13
CA PHE A 39 7.17 -2.14 4.26
C PHE A 39 8.65 -2.44 4.01
N LEU A 40 9.17 -1.88 2.92
CA LEU A 40 10.59 -1.81 2.63
C LEU A 40 11.35 -1.14 3.79
N SER A 41 12.58 -1.57 4.02
CA SER A 41 13.57 -0.84 4.80
C SER A 41 14.44 0.02 3.88
N ALA A 42 15.12 1.02 4.45
CA ALA A 42 16.04 1.90 3.71
C ALA A 42 17.08 1.14 2.86
N SER A 43 17.64 0.06 3.39
CA SER A 43 18.62 -0.80 2.71
C SER A 43 18.08 -1.57 1.48
N GLN A 44 16.77 -1.51 1.23
CA GLN A 44 16.10 -2.22 0.14
C GLN A 44 15.75 -1.30 -1.03
N LEU A 45 16.06 -0.01 -0.93
CA LEU A 45 15.99 0.91 -2.05
C LEU A 45 17.23 0.84 -2.93
N PRO A 46 17.16 1.33 -4.19
CA PRO A 46 18.33 1.42 -5.06
C PRO A 46 19.48 2.16 -4.35
N PRO A 47 20.70 1.63 -4.35
CA PRO A 47 21.81 2.28 -3.65
C PRO A 47 22.09 3.65 -4.29
N HIS A 48 22.23 4.68 -3.45
CA HIS A 48 22.64 6.01 -3.89
C HIS A 48 24.15 6.19 -3.65
N PRO A 49 24.92 6.72 -4.61
CA PRO A 49 26.39 6.67 -4.57
C PRO A 49 27.03 7.51 -3.44
N SER A 50 26.39 8.60 -3.03
CA SER A 50 26.98 9.59 -2.11
C SER A 50 26.19 9.82 -0.82
N SER A 51 25.02 9.18 -0.66
CA SER A 51 24.18 9.36 0.53
C SER A 51 23.43 8.07 0.84
N ALA A 52 23.22 7.80 2.13
CA ALA A 52 22.47 6.66 2.58
C ALA A 52 20.97 6.98 2.63
N TRP A 53 20.14 5.96 2.39
CA TRP A 53 18.70 6.09 2.60
C TRP A 53 18.37 6.17 4.08
N THR A 54 17.41 7.04 4.39
CA THR A 54 16.67 7.02 5.65
C THR A 54 15.21 6.69 5.35
N ALA A 55 14.58 5.95 6.26
CA ALA A 55 13.18 5.53 6.11
C ALA A 55 12.34 6.18 7.20
N GLY A 56 11.30 6.90 6.80
CA GLY A 56 10.33 7.50 7.72
C GLY A 56 9.50 6.47 8.48
N PRO A 57 8.61 6.91 9.37
CA PRO A 57 7.59 6.06 9.95
C PRO A 57 6.60 5.56 8.88
N VAL A 58 5.86 4.51 9.19
CA VAL A 58 4.70 4.11 8.38
C VAL A 58 3.50 4.95 8.80
N THR A 59 2.89 5.61 7.85
CA THR A 59 1.80 6.59 8.03
C THR A 59 0.54 6.11 7.30
N ASP A 60 -0.62 6.49 7.80
CA ASP A 60 -1.90 6.21 7.15
C ASP A 60 -2.23 7.32 6.14
N GLY A 61 -2.99 6.98 5.09
CA GLY A 61 -3.37 7.90 4.02
C GLY A 61 -2.56 7.72 2.74
N PHE A 62 -2.89 8.54 1.74
CA PHE A 62 -2.21 8.55 0.45
C PHE A 62 -1.06 9.57 0.46
N PRO A 63 0.16 9.21 0.03
CA PRO A 63 1.31 10.12 0.06
C PRO A 63 1.22 11.17 -1.04
N GLU A 64 1.63 12.40 -0.73
CA GLU A 64 1.64 13.50 -1.70
C GLU A 64 2.57 13.23 -2.89
N GLY A 65 3.72 12.57 -2.65
CA GLY A 65 4.71 12.26 -3.70
C GLY A 65 4.14 11.45 -4.87
N LEU A 66 3.18 10.55 -4.62
CA LEU A 66 2.54 9.78 -5.69
C LEU A 66 1.49 10.58 -6.48
N GLY A 67 1.04 11.73 -5.96
CA GLY A 67 -0.10 12.48 -6.46
C GLY A 67 0.05 12.98 -7.90
N PHE A 68 1.28 13.07 -8.41
CA PHE A 68 1.55 13.53 -9.76
C PHE A 68 1.11 12.51 -10.83
N CYS A 69 1.37 11.22 -10.62
CA CYS A 69 1.01 10.16 -11.57
C CYS A 69 -0.11 9.23 -11.11
N VAL A 70 -0.38 9.18 -9.80
CA VAL A 70 -1.34 8.27 -9.20
C VAL A 70 -2.32 9.10 -8.37
N SER A 71 -3.61 8.89 -8.58
CA SER A 71 -4.67 9.53 -7.80
C SER A 71 -5.54 8.49 -7.12
N THR A 72 -6.27 8.92 -6.10
CA THR A 72 -7.31 8.12 -5.44
C THR A 72 -8.68 8.33 -6.10
N GLU A 73 -8.75 9.08 -7.20
CA GLU A 73 -9.99 9.40 -7.88
C GLU A 73 -10.67 8.14 -8.44
N GLY A 74 -11.97 8.00 -8.19
CA GLY A 74 -12.74 6.83 -8.63
C GLY A 74 -12.42 5.54 -7.87
N VAL A 75 -11.58 5.60 -6.83
CA VAL A 75 -11.23 4.46 -5.98
C VAL A 75 -11.99 4.54 -4.65
N PRO A 76 -12.69 3.46 -4.21
CA PRO A 76 -13.28 3.43 -2.87
C PRO A 76 -12.26 3.77 -1.79
N ALA A 77 -12.70 4.39 -0.70
CA ALA A 77 -11.83 4.64 0.45
C ALA A 77 -11.30 3.29 0.97
N TYR A 78 -10.01 3.06 0.78
CA TYR A 78 -9.29 1.90 1.30
C TYR A 78 -8.37 2.34 2.44
N ASP A 79 -7.91 1.37 3.23
CA ASP A 79 -6.87 1.59 4.22
C ASP A 79 -5.52 1.77 3.51
N TYR A 80 -5.26 2.99 3.06
CA TYR A 80 -3.97 3.39 2.50
C TYR A 80 -2.96 3.52 3.63
N ARG A 81 -1.81 2.88 3.47
CA ARG A 81 -0.66 3.08 4.35
C ARG A 81 0.58 3.23 3.51
N HIS A 82 1.41 4.21 3.81
CA HIS A 82 2.62 4.48 3.06
C HIS A 82 3.83 4.61 3.97
N ARG A 83 5.00 4.56 3.33
CA ARG A 83 6.28 4.87 3.95
C ARG A 83 7.12 5.64 2.97
N GLU A 84 7.61 6.79 3.42
CA GLU A 84 8.51 7.63 2.66
C GLU A 84 9.97 7.35 3.01
N PHE A 85 10.83 7.59 2.04
CA PHE A 85 12.26 7.41 2.12
C PHE A 85 12.94 8.61 1.48
N ARG A 86 14.04 9.03 2.07
CA ARG A 86 14.83 10.16 1.59
C ARG A 86 16.31 9.86 1.71
N THR A 87 17.10 10.46 0.86
CA THR A 87 18.54 10.62 1.08
C THR A 87 18.82 11.97 1.75
N ASP A 88 20.09 12.34 1.91
CA ASP A 88 20.48 13.70 2.28
C ASP A 88 20.47 14.66 1.07
N LEU A 89 20.16 14.13 -0.11
CA LEU A 89 19.96 14.84 -1.37
C LEU A 89 18.49 14.71 -1.80
N ASP A 90 18.12 15.36 -2.90
CA ASP A 90 16.74 15.40 -3.41
C ASP A 90 16.23 14.07 -3.98
N THR A 91 17.05 13.00 -3.96
CA THR A 91 16.58 11.65 -4.25
C THR A 91 15.62 11.17 -3.16
N SER A 92 14.40 10.82 -3.57
CA SER A 92 13.33 10.38 -2.69
C SER A 92 12.65 9.11 -3.22
N ALA A 93 11.91 8.44 -2.35
CA ALA A 93 11.12 7.27 -2.72
C ALA A 93 9.93 7.12 -1.78
N VAL A 94 8.88 6.46 -2.26
CA VAL A 94 7.71 6.14 -1.45
C VAL A 94 7.18 4.76 -1.79
N GLN A 95 6.79 4.02 -0.76
CA GLN A 95 6.00 2.81 -0.91
C GLN A 95 4.61 3.05 -0.37
N LEU A 96 3.60 2.92 -1.21
CA LEU A 96 2.20 2.81 -0.81
C LEU A 96 1.78 1.34 -0.75
N THR A 97 0.94 0.99 0.22
CA THR A 97 0.25 -0.30 0.30
C THR A 97 -1.24 -0.07 0.50
N VAL A 98 -2.05 -0.91 -0.13
CA VAL A 98 -3.52 -0.86 -0.07
C VAL A 98 -4.05 -2.27 0.12
N VAL A 99 -4.74 -2.51 1.23
CA VAL A 99 -5.42 -3.79 1.47
C VAL A 99 -6.88 -3.65 1.04
N THR A 100 -7.27 -4.41 0.03
CA THR A 100 -8.65 -4.41 -0.49
C THR A 100 -9.51 -5.51 0.14
N GLY A 101 -10.82 -5.47 -0.09
CA GLY A 101 -11.74 -6.48 0.41
C GLY A 101 -11.49 -7.87 -0.19
N THR A 102 -11.13 -7.94 -1.48
CA THR A 102 -10.99 -9.19 -2.26
C THR A 102 -9.83 -9.15 -3.24
N ALA A 103 -9.31 -10.32 -3.65
CA ALA A 103 -8.24 -10.38 -4.64
C ALA A 103 -8.65 -9.81 -6.02
N GLY A 104 -9.94 -9.91 -6.37
CA GLY A 104 -10.49 -9.29 -7.57
C GLY A 104 -10.42 -7.76 -7.53
N GLN A 105 -10.73 -7.16 -6.37
CA GLN A 105 -10.57 -5.71 -6.17
C GLN A 105 -9.09 -5.29 -6.23
N ALA A 106 -8.19 -6.04 -5.59
CA ALA A 106 -6.75 -5.79 -5.68
C ALA A 106 -6.25 -5.82 -7.13
N LYS A 107 -6.68 -6.81 -7.91
CA LYS A 107 -6.33 -6.90 -9.34
C LYS A 107 -6.84 -5.71 -10.14
N ALA A 108 -8.09 -5.28 -9.92
CA ALA A 108 -8.67 -4.12 -10.58
C ALA A 108 -7.94 -2.82 -10.20
N LEU A 109 -7.63 -2.64 -8.92
CA LEU A 109 -6.89 -1.49 -8.41
C LEU A 109 -5.46 -1.44 -8.97
N ALA A 110 -4.74 -2.57 -8.96
CA ALA A 110 -3.40 -2.65 -9.54
C ALA A 110 -3.40 -2.30 -11.03
N LYS A 111 -4.42 -2.76 -11.78
CA LYS A 111 -4.58 -2.37 -13.19
C LYS A 111 -4.85 -0.87 -13.34
N HIS A 112 -5.72 -0.31 -12.50
CA HIS A 112 -6.03 1.12 -12.53
C HIS A 112 -4.78 1.97 -12.31
N TYR A 113 -3.98 1.66 -11.28
CA TYR A 113 -2.71 2.37 -11.05
C TYR A 113 -1.69 2.17 -12.17
N ASP A 114 -1.57 0.97 -12.76
CA ASP A 114 -0.70 0.77 -13.93
C ASP A 114 -1.14 1.64 -15.13
N ASP A 115 -2.44 1.82 -15.34
CA ASP A 115 -2.97 2.68 -16.40
C ASP A 115 -2.74 4.17 -16.11
N LEU A 116 -2.91 4.59 -14.85
CA LEU A 116 -2.61 5.96 -14.43
C LEU A 116 -1.14 6.29 -14.68
N ILE A 117 -0.21 5.43 -14.27
CA ILE A 117 1.23 5.66 -14.51
C ILE A 117 1.54 5.59 -16.01
N ARG A 118 0.95 4.64 -16.75
CA ARG A 118 1.17 4.49 -18.20
C ARG A 118 0.84 5.75 -18.99
N THR A 119 -0.20 6.47 -18.59
CA THR A 119 -0.69 7.68 -19.28
C THR A 119 -0.26 8.96 -18.57
N CYS A 120 0.66 8.87 -17.61
CA CYS A 120 1.06 10.03 -16.81
C CYS A 120 1.71 11.12 -17.66
N ALA A 121 2.68 10.76 -18.51
CA ALA A 121 3.35 11.70 -19.40
C ALA A 121 2.35 12.49 -20.26
N ASP A 122 1.46 11.79 -20.98
CA ASP A 122 0.42 12.41 -21.81
C ASP A 122 -0.45 13.41 -21.01
N ARG A 123 -0.85 13.05 -19.78
CA ARG A 123 -1.65 13.94 -18.93
C ARG A 123 -0.87 15.14 -18.41
N ILE A 124 0.43 15.00 -18.18
CA ILE A 124 1.30 16.11 -17.78
C ILE A 124 1.35 17.12 -18.92
N GLU A 125 1.67 16.69 -20.13
CA GLU A 125 1.75 17.58 -21.30
C GLU A 125 0.40 18.26 -21.61
N GLU A 126 -0.72 17.54 -21.44
CA GLU A 126 -2.07 18.11 -21.63
C GLU A 126 -2.40 19.20 -20.60
N SER A 127 -1.96 19.03 -19.35
CA SER A 127 -2.32 19.92 -18.24
C SER A 127 -1.31 21.04 -17.97
N SER A 128 -0.07 20.88 -18.42
CA SER A 128 1.06 21.72 -18.06
C SER A 128 1.90 22.06 -19.31
N PRO A 129 1.60 23.15 -20.03
CA PRO A 129 2.25 23.49 -21.30
C PRO A 129 3.74 23.84 -21.17
N ASP A 130 4.22 24.08 -19.95
CA ASP A 130 5.63 24.37 -19.66
C ASP A 130 6.45 23.11 -19.33
N ILE A 131 5.87 21.91 -19.43
CA ILE A 131 6.51 20.64 -19.08
C ILE A 131 6.44 19.70 -20.28
N GLU A 132 7.60 19.25 -20.76
CA GLU A 132 7.73 18.10 -21.65
C GLU A 132 7.84 16.82 -20.81
N ALA A 133 7.17 15.74 -21.21
CA ALA A 133 7.17 14.51 -20.44
C ALA A 133 7.31 13.26 -21.32
N GLU A 134 8.26 12.38 -21.00
CA GLU A 134 8.43 11.09 -21.67
C GLU A 134 8.13 9.93 -20.71
N GLY A 135 7.27 9.00 -21.15
CA GLY A 135 6.99 7.75 -20.44
C GLY A 135 7.73 6.56 -21.06
N ARG A 136 8.41 5.76 -20.24
CA ARG A 136 9.08 4.52 -20.68
C ARG A 136 8.55 3.28 -19.95
N SER A 137 8.43 2.15 -20.64
CA SER A 137 8.11 0.87 -19.99
C SER A 137 9.34 -0.01 -19.84
N TYR A 138 9.56 -0.54 -18.64
CA TYR A 138 10.66 -1.48 -18.33
C TYR A 138 10.19 -2.93 -18.17
N GLY A 139 8.92 -3.21 -18.50
CA GLY A 139 8.35 -4.55 -18.57
C GLY A 139 7.75 -5.07 -17.25
N LYS A 140 7.26 -6.30 -17.32
CA LYS A 140 6.71 -7.03 -16.16
C LYS A 140 7.81 -7.75 -15.39
N LEU A 141 7.59 -7.95 -14.10
CA LEU A 141 8.42 -8.76 -13.22
C LEU A 141 7.72 -10.09 -12.89
N PRO A 142 8.44 -11.21 -12.88
CA PRO A 142 7.88 -12.53 -12.55
C PRO A 142 7.85 -12.73 -11.03
N VAL A 143 6.99 -11.98 -10.34
CA VAL A 143 6.84 -11.98 -8.87
C VAL A 143 5.38 -12.19 -8.52
N GLU A 144 5.08 -13.02 -7.53
CA GLU A 144 3.72 -13.36 -7.06
C GLU A 144 2.65 -13.30 -8.17
N GLU A 145 1.72 -12.35 -8.05
CA GLU A 145 0.63 -12.14 -9.01
C GLU A 145 0.93 -11.05 -10.06
N GLY A 146 2.18 -10.62 -10.11
CA GLY A 146 2.79 -9.73 -11.08
C GLY A 146 3.14 -8.36 -10.52
N ALA A 147 4.20 -7.78 -11.08
CA ALA A 147 4.47 -6.34 -10.99
C ALA A 147 4.91 -5.79 -12.35
N ARG A 148 4.81 -4.48 -12.55
CA ARG A 148 5.30 -3.79 -13.75
C ARG A 148 6.06 -2.54 -13.38
N VAL A 149 7.15 -2.28 -14.09
CA VAL A 149 8.02 -1.10 -13.88
C VAL A 149 7.92 -0.16 -15.08
N ARG A 150 7.83 1.13 -14.79
CA ARG A 150 7.75 2.23 -15.75
C ARG A 150 8.65 3.38 -15.30
N GLY A 151 9.11 4.18 -16.24
CA GLY A 151 9.79 5.44 -15.98
C GLY A 151 8.97 6.61 -16.49
N LEU A 152 9.16 7.75 -15.85
CA LEU A 152 8.70 9.05 -16.29
C LEU A 152 9.88 10.01 -16.20
N HIS A 153 10.19 10.67 -17.29
CA HIS A 153 11.12 11.80 -17.32
C HIS A 153 10.31 13.06 -17.61
N THR A 154 10.62 14.16 -16.93
CA THR A 154 10.02 15.46 -17.17
C THR A 154 11.08 16.52 -17.29
N GLU A 155 10.90 17.45 -18.23
CA GLU A 155 11.72 18.64 -18.39
C GLU A 155 10.83 19.88 -18.38
N THR A 156 11.19 20.87 -17.59
CA THR A 156 10.47 22.16 -17.56
C THR A 156 11.13 23.17 -18.48
N SER A 157 10.36 24.14 -18.98
CA SER A 157 10.86 25.21 -19.84
C SER A 157 11.93 26.11 -19.20
N TRP A 158 12.07 26.07 -17.87
CA TRP A 158 13.12 26.74 -17.10
C TRP A 158 14.31 25.83 -16.73
N GLY A 159 14.38 24.63 -17.31
CA GLY A 159 15.54 23.74 -17.26
C GLY A 159 15.63 22.81 -16.05
N ALA A 160 14.52 22.59 -15.31
CA ALA A 160 14.48 21.53 -14.31
C ALA A 160 14.21 20.18 -15.00
N THR A 161 14.96 19.15 -14.64
CA THR A 161 14.82 17.80 -15.19
C THR A 161 14.73 16.78 -14.06
N ASP A 162 13.73 15.93 -14.13
CA ASP A 162 13.46 14.92 -13.11
C ASP A 162 13.15 13.57 -13.75
N ILE A 163 13.64 12.51 -13.11
CA ILE A 163 13.44 11.13 -13.49
C ILE A 163 12.82 10.35 -12.33
N SER A 164 11.68 9.73 -12.60
CA SER A 164 11.01 8.83 -11.66
C SER A 164 10.86 7.44 -12.23
N LEU A 165 11.09 6.43 -11.39
CA LEU A 165 10.73 5.04 -11.62
C LEU A 165 9.54 4.68 -10.75
N MET A 166 8.51 4.13 -11.39
CA MET A 166 7.29 3.70 -10.70
C MET A 166 7.00 2.24 -10.98
N SER A 167 6.41 1.57 -10.00
CA SER A 167 5.95 0.20 -10.15
C SER A 167 4.66 -0.06 -9.40
N VAL A 168 3.84 -0.94 -9.98
CA VAL A 168 2.63 -1.45 -9.33
C VAL A 168 2.75 -2.96 -9.27
N GLY A 169 2.58 -3.50 -8.07
CA GLY A 169 2.58 -4.94 -7.81
C GLY A 169 1.43 -5.34 -6.90
N ARG A 170 1.10 -6.63 -6.87
CA ARG A 170 0.09 -7.17 -5.97
C ARG A 170 0.46 -8.57 -5.50
N ASP A 171 -0.05 -8.90 -4.32
CA ASP A 171 -0.13 -10.26 -3.82
C ASP A 171 -1.42 -10.40 -2.99
N GLY A 172 -2.19 -11.44 -3.28
CA GLY A 172 -3.51 -11.70 -2.74
C GLY A 172 -4.46 -10.51 -2.86
N ARG A 173 -4.77 -9.90 -1.72
CA ARG A 173 -5.71 -8.76 -1.61
C ARG A 173 -5.00 -7.41 -1.47
N THR A 174 -3.66 -7.42 -1.51
CA THR A 174 -2.82 -6.27 -1.22
C THR A 174 -2.18 -5.77 -2.50
N VAL A 175 -2.26 -4.46 -2.73
CA VAL A 175 -1.57 -3.76 -3.83
C VAL A 175 -0.46 -2.92 -3.22
N THR A 176 0.66 -2.81 -3.91
CA THR A 176 1.72 -1.85 -3.58
C THR A 176 2.10 -1.01 -4.77
N VAL A 177 2.33 0.28 -4.51
CA VAL A 177 2.93 1.21 -5.46
C VAL A 177 4.31 1.64 -4.95
N VAL A 178 5.30 1.27 -5.75
CA VAL A 178 6.71 1.65 -5.80
C VAL A 178 6.99 3.00 -6.45
N GLU A 179 7.46 4.07 -5.81
CA GLU A 179 8.09 5.19 -6.52
C GLU A 179 9.50 5.45 -6.00
N TRP A 180 10.41 5.75 -6.92
CA TRP A 180 11.72 6.34 -6.68
C TRP A 180 11.91 7.49 -7.66
N GLY A 181 12.52 8.60 -7.24
CA GLY A 181 12.81 9.72 -8.14
C GLY A 181 14.01 10.56 -7.71
N GLN A 182 14.59 11.25 -8.67
CA GLN A 182 15.64 12.25 -8.49
C GLN A 182 15.68 13.22 -9.67
N MET A 183 16.49 14.28 -9.54
CA MET A 183 16.91 15.08 -10.68
C MET A 183 17.75 14.24 -11.67
N GLY A 184 17.53 14.46 -12.96
CA GLY A 184 18.26 13.77 -14.02
C GLY A 184 17.35 13.28 -15.15
N ASP A 185 17.84 12.29 -15.89
CA ASP A 185 17.14 11.69 -17.03
C ASP A 185 17.15 10.15 -16.97
N PHE A 186 16.72 9.49 -18.05
CA PHE A 186 16.65 8.03 -18.10
C PHE A 186 17.98 7.30 -17.91
N ASP A 187 19.12 7.94 -18.19
CA ASP A 187 20.45 7.34 -18.03
C ASP A 187 20.87 7.32 -16.55
N ASP A 188 20.30 8.19 -15.72
CA ASP A 188 20.50 8.21 -14.27
C ASP A 188 19.64 7.17 -13.53
N ALA A 189 18.60 6.63 -14.18
CA ALA A 189 17.63 5.75 -13.55
C ALA A 189 18.25 4.38 -13.19
N PRO A 190 18.25 3.94 -11.91
CA PRO A 190 18.82 2.68 -11.47
C PRO A 190 17.84 1.51 -11.72
N VAL A 191 17.40 1.33 -12.97
CA VAL A 191 16.30 0.41 -13.36
C VAL A 191 16.51 -1.00 -12.82
N ALA A 192 17.72 -1.55 -12.95
CA ALA A 192 18.01 -2.91 -12.48
C ALA A 192 17.86 -3.05 -10.96
N ALA A 193 18.35 -2.08 -10.19
CA ALA A 193 18.22 -2.06 -8.74
C ALA A 193 16.76 -1.82 -8.32
N PHE A 194 16.05 -0.93 -9.01
CA PHE A 194 14.64 -0.66 -8.76
C PHE A 194 13.76 -1.89 -8.99
N LYS A 195 14.02 -2.69 -10.04
CA LYS A 195 13.31 -3.97 -10.25
C LYS A 195 13.47 -4.94 -9.06
N LYS A 196 14.64 -4.96 -8.41
CA LYS A 196 14.88 -5.74 -7.20
C LYS A 196 14.10 -5.18 -6.00
N THR A 197 14.06 -3.86 -5.86
CA THR A 197 13.22 -3.17 -4.86
C THR A 197 11.75 -3.50 -5.04
N THR A 198 11.21 -3.42 -6.26
CA THR A 198 9.82 -3.79 -6.58
C THR A 198 9.53 -5.24 -6.21
N THR A 199 10.41 -6.17 -6.56
CA THR A 199 10.25 -7.58 -6.19
C THR A 199 10.13 -7.74 -4.68
N THR A 200 11.08 -7.14 -3.95
CA THR A 200 11.12 -7.17 -2.49
C THR A 200 9.87 -6.53 -1.86
N ALA A 201 9.32 -5.49 -2.49
CA ALA A 201 8.10 -4.82 -2.01
C ALA A 201 6.88 -5.73 -2.13
N VAL A 202 6.77 -6.50 -3.22
CA VAL A 202 5.68 -7.46 -3.43
C VAL A 202 5.83 -8.66 -2.49
N ASP A 203 7.02 -9.23 -2.36
CA ASP A 203 7.30 -10.38 -1.49
C ASP A 203 7.02 -10.10 0.00
N LYS A 204 6.85 -8.83 0.38
CA LYS A 204 6.59 -8.40 1.77
C LYS A 204 5.12 -8.17 2.09
N LEU A 205 4.23 -8.30 1.10
CA LEU A 205 2.82 -8.02 1.31
C LEU A 205 2.12 -9.08 2.18
N HIS A 206 2.65 -10.31 2.22
CA HIS A 206 2.12 -11.43 3.00
C HIS A 206 3.20 -12.28 3.69
#